data_AF-A0A5C3KY42-F1
#
_entry.id   AF-A0A5C3KY42-F1
#
_cell.length_a   1.000
_cell.length_b   1.000
_cell.length_c   1.000
_cell.angle_alpha   90.00
_cell.angle_beta   90.00
_cell.angle_gamma   90.00
#
_symmetry.space_group_name_H-M   'P 1'
#
loop_
_entity.id
_entity.type
_entity.pdbx_description
1 polymer ?
#
loop_
_entity_poly.entity_id
_entity_poly.type
_entity_poly.pdbx_seq_one_letter_code
_entity_poly.pdbx_strand_id
1 'polypeptide(L)'
;MKAPNGTLALREIRQMQASTEQLIRKLPFQRLVREIANGHGVALRFKPDAFAAIQEASETYLIHLFEDIQIAALHAKRVTIMDRDLALALRLRGDNF
;
A
#
# COMPACT_ATOMS: atom_id res chain seq x y z
N MET A 1 3.56 31.89 7.36
CA MET A 1 2.35 31.47 8.10
C MET A 1 2.23 29.95 7.95
N LYS A 2 2.10 29.18 9.04
CA LYS A 2 2.07 27.70 8.99
C LYS A 2 0.68 27.24 8.53
N ALA A 3 0.61 26.30 7.58
CA ALA A 3 -0.67 25.75 7.13
C ALA A 3 -1.42 25.05 8.28
N PRO A 4 -2.78 25.07 8.30
CA PRO A 4 -3.56 24.33 9.28
C PRO A 4 -3.23 22.83 9.26
N ASN A 5 -3.39 22.18 10.41
CA ASN A 5 -3.19 20.74 10.52
C ASN A 5 -4.13 20.01 9.55
N GLY A 6 -3.60 19.09 8.76
CA GLY A 6 -4.36 18.33 7.75
C GLY A 6 -4.44 18.97 6.36
N THR A 7 -4.15 20.27 6.19
CA THR A 7 -4.20 20.91 4.85
C THR A 7 -3.16 20.35 3.90
N LEU A 8 -1.94 20.10 4.38
CA LEU A 8 -0.87 19.50 3.57
C LEU A 8 -1.21 18.05 3.19
N ALA A 9 -1.70 17.26 4.14
CA ALA A 9 -2.13 15.88 3.89
C ALA A 9 -3.24 15.79 2.83
N LEU A 10 -4.25 16.68 2.89
CA LEU A 10 -5.29 16.74 1.86
C LEU A 10 -4.75 17.12 0.47
N ARG A 11 -3.72 17.97 0.42
CA ARG A 11 -3.06 18.31 -0.85
C ARG A 11 -2.30 17.12 -1.42
N GLU A 12 -1.57 16.40 -0.57
CA GLU A 12 -0.81 15.21 -0.94
C GLU A 12 -1.74 14.09 -1.43
N ILE A 13 -2.87 13.85 -0.76
CA ILE A 13 -3.89 12.88 -1.20
C ILE A 13 -4.37 13.21 -2.61
N ARG A 14 -4.76 14.46 -2.87
CA ARG A 14 -5.23 14.87 -4.20
C ARG A 14 -4.14 14.72 -5.26
N GLN A 15 -2.90 15.03 -4.92
CA GLN A 15 -1.77 14.90 -5.84
C GLN A 15 -1.52 13.43 -6.19
N MET A 16 -1.50 12.54 -5.19
CA MET A 16 -1.28 11.10 -5.40
C MET A 16 -2.45 10.44 -6.15
N GLN A 17 -3.69 10.84 -5.89
CA GLN A 17 -4.87 10.34 -6.60
C GLN A 17 -4.96 10.83 -8.05
N ALA A 18 -4.33 11.96 -8.38
CA ALA A 18 -4.30 12.50 -9.74
C ALA A 18 -3.19 11.90 -10.62
N SER A 19 -2.18 11.27 -10.03
CA SER A 19 -1.08 10.64 -10.76
C SER A 19 -1.25 9.12 -10.80
N THR A 20 -0.49 8.48 -11.69
CA THR A 20 -0.37 7.02 -11.81
C THR A 20 1.08 6.57 -11.62
N GLU A 21 1.91 7.44 -11.05
CA GLU A 21 3.30 7.12 -10.78
C GLU A 21 3.41 6.10 -9.64
N GLN A 22 4.36 5.17 -9.76
CA GLN A 22 4.63 4.21 -8.69
C GLN A 22 5.11 4.93 -7.44
N LEU A 23 4.45 4.65 -6.32
CA LEU A 23 4.69 5.33 -5.04
C LEU A 23 5.89 4.73 -4.31
N ILE A 24 6.18 3.44 -4.51
CA ILE A 24 7.30 2.75 -3.87
C ILE A 24 8.56 2.88 -4.74
N ARG A 25 9.71 3.10 -4.10
CA ARG A 25 10.99 3.17 -4.82
C ARG A 25 11.33 1.79 -5.43
N LYS A 26 11.58 1.78 -6.75
CA LYS A 26 11.86 0.56 -7.54
C LYS A 26 12.98 -0.32 -6.99
N LEU A 27 14.15 0.24 -6.66
CA LEU A 27 15.33 -0.55 -6.26
C LEU A 27 15.13 -1.28 -4.91
N PRO A 28 14.66 -0.62 -3.83
CA PRO A 28 14.32 -1.33 -2.59
C PRO A 28 13.25 -2.41 -2.79
N PHE A 29 12.18 -2.11 -3.55
CA PHE A 29 11.13 -3.09 -3.84
C PHE A 29 11.68 -4.32 -4.58
N GLN A 30 12.52 -4.08 -5.59
CA GLN A 30 13.17 -5.15 -6.34
C GLN A 30 14.06 -6.04 -5.44
N ARG A 31 14.78 -5.46 -4.47
CA ARG A 31 15.58 -6.22 -3.51
C ARG A 31 14.70 -7.12 -2.65
N LEU A 32 13.60 -6.60 -2.13
CA LEU A 32 12.63 -7.35 -1.33
C LEU A 32 12.03 -8.52 -2.12
N VAL A 33 11.60 -8.29 -3.36
CA VAL A 33 11.05 -9.35 -4.21
C VAL A 33 12.07 -10.49 -4.43
N ARG A 34 13.35 -10.15 -4.64
CA ARG A 34 14.41 -11.15 -4.79
C ARG A 34 14.68 -11.90 -3.48
N GLU A 35 14.67 -11.20 -2.35
CA GLU A 35 14.86 -11.79 -1.03
C GLU A 35 13.80 -12.85 -0.73
N ILE A 36 12.52 -12.50 -0.89
CA ILE A 36 11.38 -13.42 -0.70
C ILE A 36 11.50 -14.61 -1.65
N ALA A 37 11.75 -14.36 -2.94
CA ALA A 37 11.90 -15.41 -3.94
C ALA A 37 13.04 -16.39 -3.63
N ASN A 38 14.19 -15.88 -3.18
CA ASN A 38 15.32 -16.71 -2.78
C ASN A 38 15.01 -17.53 -1.51
N GLY A 39 14.17 -17.01 -0.62
CA GLY A 39 13.67 -17.73 0.56
C GLY A 39 12.90 -19.01 0.24
N HIS A 40 12.35 -19.14 -0.98
CA HIS A 40 11.67 -20.34 -1.45
C HIS A 40 12.60 -21.43 -2.03
N GLY A 41 13.92 -21.27 -1.92
CA GLY A 41 14.90 -22.31 -2.27
C GLY A 41 15.11 -22.54 -3.77
N VAL A 42 14.50 -21.71 -4.63
CA VAL A 42 14.66 -21.77 -6.08
C VAL A 42 15.37 -20.50 -6.56
N ALA A 43 16.46 -20.66 -7.33
CA ALA A 43 17.15 -19.55 -7.96
C ALA A 43 16.31 -18.99 -9.13
N LEU A 44 15.37 -18.09 -8.82
CA LEU A 44 14.50 -17.47 -9.81
C LEU A 44 15.21 -16.32 -10.54
N ARG A 45 15.14 -16.34 -11.88
CA ARG A 45 15.51 -15.21 -12.72
C ARG A 45 14.26 -14.42 -13.09
N PHE A 46 14.32 -13.11 -12.89
CA PHE A 46 13.21 -12.20 -13.18
C PHE A 46 13.44 -11.48 -14.51
N LYS A 47 12.40 -11.39 -15.34
CA LYS A 47 12.36 -10.43 -16.44
C LYS A 47 12.31 -8.99 -15.87
N PRO A 48 12.85 -7.98 -16.58
CA PRO A 48 12.74 -6.59 -16.15
C PRO A 48 11.29 -6.16 -15.86
N ASP A 49 10.36 -6.52 -16.75
CA ASP A 49 8.94 -6.16 -16.65
C ASP A 49 8.21 -6.87 -15.49
N ALA A 50 8.75 -7.99 -15.01
CA ALA A 50 8.14 -8.74 -13.91
C ALA A 50 8.15 -7.91 -12.61
N PHE A 51 9.21 -7.14 -12.36
CA PHE A 51 9.25 -6.28 -11.18
C PHE A 51 8.22 -5.16 -11.25
N ALA A 52 8.01 -4.58 -12.43
CA ALA A 52 6.99 -3.55 -12.61
C ALA A 52 5.59 -4.11 -12.35
N ALA A 53 5.27 -5.28 -12.92
CA ALA A 53 3.98 -5.93 -12.74
C ALA A 53 3.71 -6.31 -11.26
N ILE A 54 4.70 -6.88 -10.57
CA ILE A 54 4.58 -7.22 -9.14
C ILE A 54 4.38 -5.96 -8.31
N GLN A 55 5.12 -4.88 -8.63
CA GLN A 55 5.02 -3.63 -7.91
C GLN A 55 3.65 -2.97 -8.11
N GLU A 56 3.15 -2.93 -9.35
CA GLU A 56 1.82 -2.41 -9.67
C GLU A 56 0.73 -3.18 -8.90
N ALA A 57 0.73 -4.51 -8.98
CA ALA A 57 -0.23 -5.33 -8.23
C ALA A 57 -0.17 -5.11 -6.71
N SER A 58 1.04 -4.97 -6.16
CA SER A 58 1.25 -4.74 -4.73
C SER A 58 0.74 -3.37 -4.28
N GLU A 59 1.06 -2.32 -5.02
CA GLU A 59 0.59 -0.95 -4.74
C GLU A 59 -0.92 -0.86 -4.89
N THR A 60 -1.50 -1.45 -5.94
CA THR A 60 -2.96 -1.53 -6.12
C THR A 60 -3.63 -2.23 -4.95
N TYR A 61 -3.11 -3.37 -4.48
CA TYR A 61 -3.66 -4.07 -3.33
C TYR A 61 -3.63 -3.20 -2.07
N LEU A 62 -2.49 -2.56 -1.79
CA LEU A 62 -2.32 -1.69 -0.63
C LEU A 62 -3.25 -0.48 -0.66
N ILE A 63 -3.44 0.16 -1.82
CA ILE A 63 -4.35 1.29 -1.97
C ILE A 63 -5.78 0.89 -1.59
N HIS A 64 -6.31 -0.19 -2.17
CA HIS A 64 -7.66 -0.66 -1.85
C HIS A 64 -7.77 -1.11 -0.38
N LEU A 65 -6.72 -1.71 0.17
CA LEU A 65 -6.71 -2.08 1.59
C LEU A 65 -6.78 -0.83 2.49
N PHE A 66 -6.02 0.23 2.17
CA PHE A 66 -6.07 1.48 2.91
C PHE A 66 -7.42 2.20 2.79
N GLU A 67 -8.10 2.08 1.66
CA GLU A 67 -9.48 2.58 1.50
C GLU A 67 -10.44 1.91 2.49
N ASP A 68 -10.38 0.58 2.60
CA ASP A 68 -11.21 -0.17 3.55
C ASP A 68 -10.89 0.17 5.01
N ILE A 69 -9.60 0.29 5.33
CA ILE A 69 -9.12 0.70 6.66
C ILE A 69 -9.64 2.10 7.00
N GLN A 70 -9.62 3.02 6.05
CA GLN A 70 -10.14 4.37 6.24
C GLN A 70 -11.66 4.35 6.47
N ILE A 71 -12.40 3.53 5.73
CA ILE A 71 -13.85 3.34 5.94
C ILE A 71 -14.12 2.80 7.34
N ALA A 72 -13.35 1.82 7.81
CA ALA A 72 -13.46 1.28 9.16
C ALA A 72 -13.17 2.33 10.26
N ALA A 73 -12.13 3.15 10.07
CA ALA A 73 -11.81 4.24 11.00
C ALA A 73 -12.96 5.29 11.06
N LEU A 74 -13.51 5.66 9.90
CA LEU A 74 -14.64 6.59 9.79
C LEU A 74 -15.91 6.02 10.43
N HIS A 75 -16.19 4.73 10.22
CA HIS A 75 -17.30 4.03 10.89
C HIS A 75 -17.18 4.11 12.42
N ALA A 76 -15.95 4.02 12.93
CA ALA A 76 -15.62 4.19 14.34
C ALA A 76 -15.51 5.66 14.81
N LYS A 77 -15.99 6.62 14.02
CA LYS A 77 -15.98 8.07 14.29
C LYS A 77 -14.58 8.66 14.50
N ARG A 78 -13.56 8.11 13.82
CA ARG A 78 -12.17 8.60 13.83
C ARG A 78 -11.71 8.93 12.42
N VAL A 79 -10.67 9.77 12.35
CA VAL A 79 -9.96 10.08 11.09
C VAL A 79 -8.58 9.44 11.01
N THR A 80 -7.99 9.07 12.16
CA THR A 80 -6.71 8.36 12.25
C THR A 80 -6.95 6.86 12.20
N ILE A 81 -6.36 6.21 11.20
CA ILE A 81 -6.33 4.75 11.05
C ILE A 81 -5.46 4.09 12.13
N MET A 82 -5.83 2.89 12.54
CA MET A 82 -5.16 2.12 13.59
C MET A 82 -5.10 0.64 13.22
N ASP A 83 -4.26 -0.13 13.91
CA ASP A 83 -4.08 -1.58 13.65
C ASP A 83 -5.40 -2.38 13.75
N ARG A 84 -6.33 -1.95 14.60
CA ARG A 84 -7.67 -2.55 14.70
C ARG A 84 -8.52 -2.38 13.44
N ASP A 85 -8.31 -1.29 12.70
CA ASP A 85 -9.02 -1.01 11.46
C ASP A 85 -8.47 -1.91 10.34
N LEU A 86 -7.15 -2.14 10.31
CA LEU A 86 -6.48 -3.14 9.47
C LEU A 86 -6.98 -4.55 9.76
N ALA A 87 -6.97 -4.96 11.03
CA ALA A 87 -7.42 -6.28 11.44
C ALA A 87 -8.89 -6.52 11.05
N LEU A 88 -9.75 -5.51 11.17
CA LEU A 88 -11.14 -5.59 10.73
C LEU A 88 -11.24 -5.71 9.20
N ALA A 89 -10.54 -4.87 8.44
CA ALA A 89 -10.57 -4.90 6.98
C ALA A 89 -10.13 -6.26 6.43
N LEU A 90 -9.01 -6.80 6.91
CA LEU A 90 -8.52 -8.13 6.50
C LEU A 90 -9.52 -9.24 6.85
N ARG A 91 -10.09 -9.19 8.06
CA ARG A 91 -11.10 -10.17 8.50
C ARG A 91 -12.34 -10.16 7.62
N LEU A 92 -12.79 -8.99 7.18
CA LEU A 92 -13.97 -8.85 6.32
C LEU A 92 -13.69 -9.25 4.87
N ARG A 93 -12.47 -9.03 4.38
CA ARG A 93 -12.02 -9.51 3.06
C ARG A 93 -11.90 -11.03 2.98
N GLY A 94 -11.73 -11.69 4.12
CA GLY A 94 -11.44 -13.13 4.18
C GLY A 94 -9.97 -13.45 3.94
N ASP A 95 -9.09 -12.43 4.00
CA ASP A 95 -7.62 -12.54 3.88
C ASP A 95 -7.02 -13.07 5.20
N ASN A 96 -7.53 -14.20 5.69
CA ASN A 96 -6.98 -14.87 6.87
C ASN A 96 -5.71 -15.62 6.47
N PHE A 97 -4.55 -15.09 6.87
CA PHE A 97 -3.29 -15.84 6.95
C PHE A 97 -3.24 -16.67 8.24
#